data_AF-A0ABC9ARC3-F1
#
_entry.id   AF-A0ABC9ARC3-F1
#
_cell.length_a   1.000
_cell.length_b   1.000
_cell.length_c   1.000
_cell.angle_alpha   90.00
_cell.angle_beta   90.00
_cell.angle_gamma   90.00
#
_symmetry.space_group_name_H-M   'P 1'
#
loop_
_entity.id
_entity.type
_entity.pdbx_description
1 polymer ?
#
loop_
_entity_poly.entity_id
_entity_poly.type
_entity_poly.pdbx_seq_one_letter_code
_entity_poly.pdbx_strand_id
1 'polypeptide(L)'
;MASVAKLLLLVLCSYHTLGAHAAGGGRSLSYTVLSVASLNNSVCSDPKATPSSSSTGFTVPLHHRDGPCSPLTTKQKMPTLAEKLQRDKLRAASIIQRKFSAAAIGTGGGGAFQQSDAATVPTTLGASLDSLQYRHVVTRLPRTAYSALSSAFKAGMKKYRRAPASGGILDTCFNFKGQSSVSIPTVALVFSGGAVVNLDPNGVMLDNCLAFAGNSDDTELGIIGNVQQRTFEVLYNVGGGAVGFRAGAC
;
A
#
# COMPACT_ATOMS: atom_id res chain seq x y z
N MET A 1 24.20 52.58 17.41
CA MET A 1 23.92 51.54 16.39
C MET A 1 24.38 50.19 16.94
N ALA A 2 23.60 49.59 17.83
CA ALA A 2 23.79 48.21 18.28
C ALA A 2 22.82 47.35 17.43
N SER A 3 23.39 46.72 16.42
CA SER A 3 22.68 46.22 15.24
C SER A 3 21.79 45.01 15.57
N VAL A 4 20.60 45.06 14.99
CA VAL A 4 19.47 44.10 14.93
C VAL A 4 19.88 42.64 14.65
N ALA A 5 21.13 42.41 14.23
CA ALA A 5 21.71 41.09 13.96
C ALA A 5 21.72 40.12 15.16
N LYS A 6 21.85 40.59 16.41
CA LYS A 6 21.82 39.70 17.59
C LYS A 6 20.41 39.19 17.93
N LEU A 7 19.37 39.95 17.59
CA LEU A 7 17.99 39.54 17.80
C LEU A 7 17.55 38.53 16.73
N LEU A 8 18.03 38.67 15.49
CA LEU A 8 17.74 37.70 14.42
C LEU A 8 18.39 36.33 14.67
N LEU A 9 19.59 36.27 15.27
CA LEU A 9 20.26 35.00 15.58
C LEU A 9 19.56 34.21 16.69
N LEU A 10 18.96 34.89 17.68
CA LEU A 10 18.17 34.23 18.72
C LEU A 10 16.85 33.67 18.17
N VAL A 11 16.23 34.36 17.20
CA VAL A 11 15.01 33.91 16.54
C VAL A 11 15.30 32.70 15.62
N LEU A 12 16.44 32.65 14.94
CA LEU A 12 16.82 31.50 14.10
C LEU A 12 17.22 30.25 14.91
N CYS A 13 17.77 30.41 16.12
CA CYS A 13 18.02 29.27 17.02
C CYS A 13 16.74 28.66 17.61
N SER A 14 15.65 29.43 17.73
CA SER A 14 14.35 28.90 18.17
C SER A 14 13.59 28.10 17.11
N TYR A 15 13.96 28.18 15.83
CA TYR A 15 13.28 27.46 14.74
C TYR A 15 13.96 26.13 14.34
N HIS A 16 15.13 25.79 14.87
CA HIS A 16 15.84 24.55 14.52
C HIS A 16 15.96 23.50 15.62
N THR A 17 15.38 23.70 16.80
CA THR A 17 15.11 22.59 17.72
C THR A 17 13.69 22.07 17.53
N LEU A 18 13.38 21.55 16.34
CA LEU A 18 12.39 20.48 16.25
C LEU A 18 13.06 19.23 16.81
N GLY A 19 13.20 19.21 18.15
CA GLY A 19 13.57 18.02 18.87
C GLY A 19 12.51 16.98 18.57
N ALA A 20 12.89 15.93 17.85
CA ALA A 20 12.14 14.69 17.81
C ALA A 20 12.08 14.18 19.26
N HIS A 21 11.06 14.59 19.99
CA HIS A 21 10.68 13.91 21.21
C HIS A 21 10.26 12.51 20.78
N ALA A 22 11.15 11.55 21.00
CA ALA A 22 10.76 10.16 21.11
C ALA A 22 9.82 10.11 22.32
N ALA A 23 8.53 10.32 22.06
CA ALA A 23 7.48 9.95 22.99
C ALA A 23 7.59 8.44 23.15
N GLY A 24 8.38 8.01 24.13
CA GLY A 24 8.33 6.70 24.76
C GLY A 24 6.99 6.55 25.48
N GLY A 25 5.90 6.63 24.74
CA GLY A 25 4.61 6.16 25.17
C GLY A 25 4.59 4.68 24.89
N GLY A 26 4.58 3.86 25.93
CA GLY A 26 4.37 2.42 25.86
C GLY A 26 3.02 2.07 25.28
N ARG A 27 2.83 2.29 23.97
CA ARG A 27 1.82 1.59 23.20
C ARG A 27 2.26 0.14 23.19
N SER A 28 1.54 -0.68 23.94
CA SER A 28 1.60 -2.13 23.79
C SER A 28 1.52 -2.45 22.29
N LEU A 29 2.61 -2.93 21.71
CA LEU A 29 2.61 -3.39 20.32
C LEU A 29 1.69 -4.61 20.27
N SER A 30 0.50 -4.42 19.73
CA SER A 30 -0.41 -5.52 19.44
C SER A 30 0.24 -6.43 18.40
N TYR A 31 0.14 -7.74 18.61
CA TYR A 31 0.67 -8.74 17.69
C TYR A 31 -0.38 -9.80 17.40
N THR A 32 -0.34 -10.35 16.19
CA THR A 32 -1.09 -11.54 15.81
C THR A 32 -0.12 -12.70 15.67
N VAL A 33 -0.42 -13.85 16.28
CA VAL A 33 0.39 -15.06 16.16
C VAL A 33 -0.16 -15.93 15.05
N LEU A 34 0.66 -16.24 14.06
CA LEU A 34 0.30 -17.10 12.94
C LEU A 34 1.26 -18.28 12.80
N SER A 35 0.74 -19.38 12.25
CA SER A 35 1.58 -20.44 11.70
C SER A 35 2.31 -19.93 10.46
N VAL A 36 3.58 -20.29 10.29
CA VAL A 36 4.37 -19.93 9.09
C VAL A 36 3.70 -20.44 7.81
N ALA A 37 2.99 -21.57 7.88
CA ALA A 37 2.27 -22.14 6.74
C ALA A 37 1.09 -21.27 6.28
N SER A 38 0.49 -20.47 7.17
CA SER A 38 -0.68 -19.65 6.85
C SER A 38 -0.35 -18.45 5.96
N LEU A 39 0.91 -18.00 5.93
CA LEU A 39 1.34 -16.80 5.17
C LEU A 39 1.27 -16.99 3.64
N ASN A 40 1.12 -18.24 3.17
CA ASN A 40 1.16 -18.60 1.75
C ASN A 40 -0.10 -19.32 1.25
N ASN A 41 -1.11 -19.54 2.11
CA ASN A 41 -2.30 -20.28 1.73
C ASN A 41 -3.40 -19.35 1.22
N SER A 42 -3.88 -19.61 0.01
CA SER A 42 -5.13 -19.04 -0.50
C SER A 42 -6.28 -20.00 -0.26
N VAL A 43 -7.33 -19.56 0.41
CA VAL A 43 -8.59 -20.32 0.51
C VAL A 43 -9.57 -19.68 -0.46
N CYS A 44 -10.00 -20.43 -1.48
CA CYS A 44 -11.05 -19.98 -2.39
C CYS A 44 -12.40 -20.35 -1.77
N SER A 45 -13.13 -19.34 -1.29
CA SER A 45 -14.52 -19.50 -0.85
C SER A 45 -15.44 -18.82 -1.85
N ASP A 46 -16.61 -19.41 -2.11
CA ASP A 46 -17.63 -18.76 -2.93
C ASP A 46 -18.09 -17.45 -2.25
N PRO A 47 -18.30 -16.37 -3.01
CA PRO A 47 -18.74 -15.10 -2.44
C PRO A 47 -20.09 -15.26 -1.76
N LYS A 48 -20.14 -15.01 -0.45
CA LYS A 48 -21.36 -14.99 0.36
C LYS A 48 -22.09 -13.64 0.22
N ALA A 49 -22.35 -13.23 -1.01
CA ALA A 49 -23.23 -12.10 -1.30
C ALA A 49 -24.62 -12.67 -1.64
N THR A 50 -25.54 -12.66 -0.68
CA THR A 50 -26.96 -12.93 -0.97
C THR A 50 -27.51 -11.76 -1.80
N PRO A 51 -27.97 -11.98 -3.04
CA PRO A 51 -28.63 -10.94 -3.80
C PRO A 51 -29.88 -10.50 -3.02
N SER A 52 -29.99 -9.21 -2.72
CA SER A 52 -31.26 -8.67 -2.23
C SER A 52 -32.30 -8.85 -3.33
N SER A 53 -33.45 -9.47 -3.03
CA SER A 53 -34.54 -9.73 -3.98
C SER A 53 -35.20 -8.45 -4.51
N SER A 54 -34.78 -7.28 -4.02
CA SER A 54 -35.28 -5.97 -4.40
C SER A 54 -34.14 -5.01 -4.71
N SER A 55 -33.57 -5.07 -5.91
CA SER A 55 -33.09 -3.90 -6.66
C SER A 55 -32.45 -4.35 -7.97
N THR A 56 -32.55 -3.49 -8.97
CA THR A 56 -32.02 -3.55 -10.34
C THR A 56 -30.49 -3.67 -10.47
N GLY A 57 -29.78 -4.17 -9.46
CA GLY A 57 -28.33 -4.30 -9.43
C GLY A 57 -27.85 -5.64 -9.96
N PHE A 58 -26.88 -5.62 -10.88
CA PHE A 58 -26.12 -6.81 -11.27
C PHE A 58 -24.87 -6.94 -10.41
N THR A 59 -24.63 -8.12 -9.83
CA THR A 59 -23.39 -8.42 -9.10
C THR A 59 -22.50 -9.30 -9.97
N VAL A 60 -21.24 -8.90 -10.19
CA VAL A 60 -20.28 -9.67 -10.97
C VAL A 60 -19.10 -10.05 -10.07
N PRO A 61 -18.80 -11.36 -9.89
CA PRO A 61 -17.65 -11.78 -9.10
C PRO A 61 -16.36 -11.40 -9.82
N LEU A 62 -15.49 -10.64 -9.15
CA LEU A 62 -14.21 -10.20 -9.69
C LEU A 62 -13.09 -11.15 -9.26
N HIS A 63 -12.69 -12.06 -10.14
CA HIS A 63 -11.55 -12.94 -9.90
C HIS A 63 -10.25 -12.28 -10.36
N HIS A 64 -9.18 -12.44 -9.57
CA HIS A 64 -7.85 -12.05 -10.03
C HIS A 64 -7.43 -12.99 -11.18
N ARG A 65 -7.14 -12.43 -12.36
CA ARG A 65 -6.66 -13.16 -13.56
C ARG A 65 -5.58 -14.22 -13.27
N ASP A 66 -4.51 -13.81 -12.59
CA ASP A 66 -3.40 -14.68 -12.16
C ASP A 66 -3.55 -15.19 -10.70
N GLY A 67 -4.78 -15.21 -10.18
CA GLY A 67 -5.08 -15.66 -8.81
C GLY A 67 -5.38 -17.15 -8.76
N PRO A 68 -5.21 -17.78 -7.59
CA PRO A 68 -5.49 -19.21 -7.38
C PRO A 68 -6.96 -19.59 -7.60
N CYS A 69 -7.86 -18.60 -7.49
CA CYS A 69 -9.30 -18.77 -7.73
C CYS A 69 -9.73 -18.26 -9.13
N SER A 70 -8.79 -18.09 -10.07
CA SER A 70 -9.11 -17.62 -11.43
C SER A 70 -9.76 -18.74 -12.24
N PRO A 71 -10.88 -18.48 -12.95
CA PRO A 71 -11.47 -19.47 -13.86
C PRO A 71 -10.65 -19.66 -15.15
N LEU A 72 -9.59 -18.86 -15.36
CA LEU A 72 -8.76 -18.93 -16.55
C LEU A 72 -7.75 -20.09 -16.45
N THR A 73 -7.93 -21.11 -17.28
CA THR A 73 -6.95 -22.17 -17.53
C THR A 73 -5.76 -21.63 -18.31
N THR A 74 -4.83 -21.01 -17.59
CA THR A 74 -3.78 -20.22 -18.24
C THR A 74 -2.68 -21.15 -18.78
N LYS A 75 -2.59 -21.32 -20.11
CA LYS A 75 -1.43 -21.95 -20.79
C LYS A 75 -0.15 -21.08 -20.76
N GLN A 76 -0.24 -19.86 -20.24
CA GLN A 76 0.92 -18.97 -20.04
C GLN A 76 1.56 -19.23 -18.67
N LYS A 77 2.89 -19.27 -18.65
CA LYS A 77 3.70 -19.39 -17.43
C LYS A 77 3.33 -18.26 -16.45
N MET A 78 2.83 -18.62 -15.27
CA MET A 78 2.55 -17.63 -14.21
C MET A 78 3.86 -16.89 -13.85
N PRO A 79 3.82 -15.55 -13.79
CA PRO A 79 4.98 -14.79 -13.34
C PRO A 79 5.32 -15.12 -11.88
N THR A 80 6.60 -15.31 -11.61
CA THR A 80 7.17 -15.45 -10.27
C THR A 80 6.91 -14.20 -9.42
N LEU A 81 6.97 -14.33 -8.09
CA LEU A 81 6.81 -13.17 -7.20
C LEU A 81 7.84 -12.07 -7.50
N ALA A 82 9.08 -12.45 -7.77
CA ALA A 82 10.14 -11.51 -8.13
C ALA A 82 9.79 -10.72 -9.40
N GLU A 83 9.26 -11.38 -10.44
CA GLU A 83 8.81 -10.69 -11.66
C GLU A 83 7.60 -9.79 -11.40
N LYS A 84 6.66 -10.21 -10.54
CA LYS A 84 5.52 -9.37 -10.13
C LYS A 84 5.98 -8.12 -9.40
N LEU A 85 6.89 -8.26 -8.43
CA LEU A 85 7.48 -7.15 -7.66
C LEU A 85 8.33 -6.22 -8.55
N GLN A 86 9.05 -6.77 -9.51
CA GLN A 86 9.82 -5.98 -10.46
C GLN A 86 8.90 -5.14 -11.36
N ARG A 87 7.82 -5.73 -11.91
CA ARG A 87 6.81 -4.97 -12.67
C ARG A 87 6.11 -3.93 -11.81
N ASP A 88 5.85 -4.24 -10.54
CA ASP A 88 5.27 -3.29 -9.60
C ASP A 88 6.16 -2.06 -9.39
N LYS A 89 7.47 -2.27 -9.21
CA LYS A 89 8.45 -1.19 -9.11
C LYS A 89 8.44 -0.27 -10.33
N LEU A 90 8.47 -0.84 -11.54
CA LEU A 90 8.45 -0.06 -12.77
C LEU A 90 7.13 0.72 -12.95
N ARG A 91 6.00 0.11 -12.56
CA ARG A 91 4.69 0.76 -12.65
C ARG A 91 4.54 1.92 -11.66
N ALA A 92 5.00 1.74 -10.42
CA ALA A 92 4.99 2.82 -9.44
C ALA A 92 5.80 4.02 -9.97
N ALA A 93 7.00 3.76 -10.50
CA ALA A 93 7.82 4.80 -11.11
C ALA A 93 7.09 5.53 -12.25
N SER A 94 6.40 4.81 -13.15
CA SER A 94 5.71 5.44 -14.28
C SER A 94 4.48 6.27 -13.87
N ILE A 95 3.70 5.82 -12.89
CA ILE A 95 2.53 6.55 -12.38
C ILE A 95 2.96 7.83 -11.69
N ILE A 96 3.98 7.72 -10.83
CA ILE A 96 4.55 8.83 -10.08
C ILE A 96 5.10 9.86 -11.08
N GLN A 97 5.95 9.44 -12.02
CA GLN A 97 6.52 10.33 -13.04
C GLN A 97 5.47 11.01 -13.90
N ARG A 98 4.44 10.29 -14.36
CA ARG A 98 3.41 10.85 -15.28
C ARG A 98 2.59 11.96 -14.61
N LYS A 99 2.42 11.94 -13.29
CA LYS A 99 1.74 13.02 -12.56
C LYS A 99 2.63 14.25 -12.37
N PHE A 100 3.94 14.08 -12.17
CA PHE A 100 4.88 15.22 -12.13
C PHE A 100 5.09 15.85 -13.51
N SER A 101 5.02 15.09 -14.61
CA SER A 101 5.00 15.68 -15.96
C SER A 101 3.69 16.40 -16.29
N ALA A 102 2.55 15.95 -15.74
CA ALA A 102 1.27 16.66 -15.86
C ALA A 102 1.25 17.94 -15.00
N ALA A 103 1.96 17.96 -13.86
CA ALA A 103 2.16 19.16 -13.04
C ALA A 103 3.18 20.15 -13.64
N ALA A 104 4.10 19.68 -14.48
CA ALA A 104 5.09 20.53 -15.16
C ALA A 104 4.53 21.28 -16.38
N ILE A 105 3.36 20.89 -16.91
CA ILE A 105 2.61 21.67 -17.92
C ILE A 105 1.63 22.60 -17.19
N GLY A 106 2.17 23.44 -16.32
CA GLY A 106 1.42 24.35 -15.45
C GLY A 106 2.01 25.76 -15.41
N THR A 107 2.62 26.21 -16.51
CA THR A 107 3.04 27.61 -16.66
C THR A 107 2.85 28.04 -18.11
N GLY A 108 1.67 28.60 -18.40
CA GLY A 108 1.42 29.35 -19.62
C GLY A 108 0.07 29.10 -20.30
N GLY A 109 -0.88 30.01 -20.09
CA GLY A 109 -1.88 30.39 -21.10
C GLY A 109 -3.20 29.63 -21.15
N GLY A 110 -4.24 30.26 -20.58
CA GLY A 110 -5.67 30.21 -20.97
C GLY A 110 -6.22 29.00 -21.74
N GLY A 111 -6.94 28.14 -21.02
CA GLY A 111 -7.90 27.19 -21.57
C GLY A 111 -8.58 26.44 -20.44
N ALA A 112 -9.83 26.80 -20.15
CA ALA A 112 -10.63 26.12 -19.14
C ALA A 112 -10.77 24.64 -19.51
N PHE A 113 -10.13 23.75 -18.75
CA PHE A 113 -10.50 22.34 -18.77
C PHE A 113 -11.85 22.21 -18.08
N GLN A 114 -12.91 22.13 -18.88
CA GLN A 114 -14.16 21.54 -18.43
C GLN A 114 -13.89 20.08 -18.10
N GLN A 115 -13.68 19.84 -16.81
CA GLN A 115 -13.71 18.53 -16.21
C GLN A 115 -15.13 17.99 -16.38
N SER A 116 -15.34 17.18 -17.42
CA SER A 116 -16.55 16.39 -17.52
C SER A 116 -16.53 15.32 -16.43
N ASP A 117 -17.66 15.13 -15.75
CA ASP A 117 -17.96 14.15 -14.69
C ASP A 117 -17.76 12.66 -15.09
N ALA A 118 -17.08 12.38 -16.19
CA ALA A 118 -16.76 11.03 -16.62
C ALA A 118 -15.37 10.64 -16.13
N ALA A 119 -15.31 9.78 -15.11
CA ALA A 119 -14.10 9.06 -14.75
C ALA A 119 -13.59 8.28 -15.98
N THR A 120 -12.64 8.85 -16.70
CA THR A 120 -12.04 8.20 -17.87
C THR A 120 -11.05 7.17 -17.36
N VAL A 121 -11.47 5.90 -17.34
CA VAL A 121 -10.60 4.76 -17.02
C VAL A 121 -9.67 4.55 -18.23
N PRO A 122 -8.34 4.74 -18.09
CA PRO A 122 -7.44 4.61 -19.23
C PRO A 122 -7.35 3.16 -19.67
N THR A 123 -7.96 2.82 -20.80
CA THR A 123 -7.95 1.47 -21.38
C THR A 123 -6.62 1.11 -22.06
N THR A 124 -5.77 2.10 -22.35
CA THR A 124 -4.56 1.93 -23.16
C THR A 124 -3.24 1.90 -22.38
N LEU A 125 -3.24 2.25 -21.09
CA LEU A 125 -2.02 2.27 -20.25
C LEU A 125 -1.43 0.87 -19.99
N GLY A 126 -2.25 -0.19 -20.11
CA GLY A 126 -1.79 -1.59 -20.00
C GLY A 126 -1.08 -2.12 -21.26
N ALA A 127 -1.31 -1.50 -22.41
CA ALA A 127 -0.71 -1.93 -23.69
C ALA A 127 0.75 -1.46 -23.83
N SER A 128 1.12 -0.32 -23.25
CA SER A 128 2.49 0.23 -23.35
C SER A 128 3.56 -0.54 -22.58
N LEU A 129 3.18 -1.52 -21.75
CA LEU A 129 4.11 -2.32 -20.93
C LEU A 129 3.89 -3.85 -21.10
N ASP A 130 3.16 -4.26 -22.15
CA ASP A 130 2.79 -5.66 -22.43
C ASP A 130 2.18 -6.40 -21.23
N SER A 131 1.57 -5.64 -20.32
CA SER A 131 0.98 -6.14 -19.09
C SER A 131 -0.40 -5.53 -19.00
N LEU A 132 -1.41 -6.29 -19.41
CA LEU A 132 -2.82 -6.05 -19.12
C LEU A 132 -3.12 -6.09 -17.58
N GLN A 133 -2.16 -5.68 -16.76
CA GLN A 133 -2.18 -5.74 -15.30
C GLN A 133 -1.71 -4.38 -14.76
N TYR A 134 -2.66 -3.49 -14.46
CA TYR A 134 -2.41 -2.27 -13.71
C TYR A 134 -2.58 -2.55 -12.20
N ARG A 135 -1.74 -3.42 -11.64
CA ARG A 135 -1.88 -3.88 -10.24
C ARG A 135 -0.61 -3.67 -9.45
N HIS A 136 -0.70 -2.84 -8.42
CA HIS A 136 0.34 -2.78 -7.40
C HIS A 136 0.26 -3.99 -6.49
N VAL A 137 1.40 -4.64 -6.27
CA VAL A 137 1.45 -5.84 -5.42
C VAL A 137 1.39 -5.40 -3.97
N VAL A 138 2.26 -4.47 -3.57
CA VAL A 138 2.42 -3.98 -2.20
C VAL A 138 2.10 -2.49 -2.09
N THR A 139 1.85 -2.02 -0.88
CA THR A 139 1.57 -0.61 -0.62
C THR A 139 2.83 0.23 -0.73
N ARG A 140 2.71 1.37 -1.42
CA ARG A 140 3.74 2.39 -1.52
C ARG A 140 3.42 3.56 -0.61
N LEU A 141 4.40 4.03 0.14
CA LEU A 141 4.26 5.15 1.06
C LEU A 141 5.34 6.21 0.78
N PRO A 142 5.02 7.51 1.00
CA PRO A 142 6.02 8.57 1.14
C PRO A 142 7.22 8.12 2.00
N ARG A 143 8.43 8.54 1.63
CA ARG A 143 9.70 8.08 2.23
C ARG A 143 9.68 8.11 3.76
N THR A 144 9.24 9.21 4.36
CA THR A 144 9.21 9.43 5.81
C THR A 144 8.19 8.50 6.47
N ALA A 145 6.99 8.38 5.90
CA ALA A 145 5.95 7.47 6.41
C ALA A 145 6.40 6.01 6.36
N TYR A 146 7.00 5.59 5.23
CA TYR A 146 7.58 4.25 5.10
C TYR A 146 8.69 4.00 6.11
N SER A 147 9.60 4.97 6.29
CA SER A 147 10.75 4.80 7.18
C SER A 147 10.31 4.66 8.63
N ALA A 148 9.30 5.43 9.06
CA ALA A 148 8.68 5.30 10.37
C ALA A 148 8.05 3.91 10.57
N LEU A 149 7.23 3.46 9.61
CA LEU A 149 6.60 2.14 9.65
C LEU A 149 7.64 1.01 9.69
N SER A 150 8.61 1.03 8.78
CA SER A 150 9.67 0.02 8.67
C SER A 150 10.49 -0.05 9.96
N SER A 151 10.84 1.10 10.54
CA SER A 151 11.58 1.16 11.80
C SER A 151 10.80 0.56 12.97
N ALA A 152 9.55 0.97 13.15
CA ALA A 152 8.68 0.44 14.20
C ALA A 152 8.44 -1.07 14.03
N PHE A 153 8.22 -1.53 12.79
CA PHE A 153 8.04 -2.94 12.49
C PHE A 153 9.29 -3.77 12.80
N LYS A 154 10.48 -3.28 12.43
CA LYS A 154 11.77 -3.90 12.79
C LYS A 154 11.95 -4.00 14.31
N ALA A 155 11.58 -2.96 15.06
CA ALA A 155 11.63 -2.98 16.51
C ALA A 155 10.68 -4.03 17.12
N GLY A 156 9.46 -4.15 16.59
CA GLY A 156 8.48 -5.17 17.00
C GLY A 156 8.89 -6.61 16.64
N MET A 157 9.69 -6.77 15.58
CA MET A 157 10.16 -8.06 15.07
C MET A 157 11.56 -8.45 15.57
N LYS A 158 12.12 -7.75 16.58
CA LYS A 158 13.53 -7.90 17.03
C LYS A 158 14.00 -9.33 17.32
N LYS A 159 13.08 -10.24 17.66
CA LYS A 159 13.38 -11.65 17.97
C LYS A 159 13.71 -12.48 16.72
N TYR A 160 13.40 -11.98 15.54
CA TYR A 160 13.64 -12.66 14.27
C TYR A 160 14.87 -12.10 13.57
N ARG A 161 15.71 -12.99 13.05
CA ARG A 161 16.90 -12.61 12.27
C ARG A 161 16.46 -11.92 10.98
N ARG A 162 17.13 -10.85 10.57
CA ARG A 162 16.87 -10.20 9.27
C ARG A 162 17.25 -11.13 8.10
N ALA A 163 16.53 -11.02 7.00
CA ALA A 163 16.81 -11.67 5.74
C ALA A 163 17.18 -10.62 4.66
N PRO A 164 17.82 -11.04 3.55
CA PRO A 164 18.06 -10.16 2.41
C PRO A 164 16.77 -9.58 1.85
N ALA A 165 16.88 -8.41 1.21
CA ALA A 165 15.78 -7.78 0.50
C ALA A 165 15.26 -8.69 -0.64
N SER A 166 13.97 -8.59 -0.94
CA SER A 166 13.30 -9.43 -1.93
C SER A 166 12.69 -8.61 -3.06
N GLY A 167 12.77 -9.13 -4.29
CA GLY A 167 12.13 -8.55 -5.48
C GLY A 167 12.53 -7.11 -5.81
N GLY A 168 13.68 -6.63 -5.31
CA GLY A 168 14.21 -5.28 -5.58
C GLY A 168 13.37 -4.12 -5.02
N ILE A 169 12.41 -4.41 -4.14
CA ILE A 169 11.42 -3.46 -3.60
C ILE A 169 11.15 -3.67 -2.10
N LEU A 170 11.17 -4.91 -1.60
CA LEU A 170 10.91 -5.21 -0.18
C LEU A 170 12.24 -5.24 0.58
N ASP A 171 12.48 -4.26 1.44
CA ASP A 171 13.75 -4.14 2.20
C ASP A 171 13.66 -4.65 3.65
N THR A 172 12.46 -4.92 4.14
CA THR A 172 12.20 -5.27 5.53
C THR A 172 11.78 -6.73 5.60
N CYS A 173 12.76 -7.63 5.59
CA CYS A 173 12.56 -9.07 5.53
C CYS A 173 13.19 -9.80 6.72
N PHE A 174 12.60 -10.93 7.11
CA PHE A 174 13.00 -11.73 8.27
C PHE A 174 13.16 -13.21 7.90
N ASN A 175 14.01 -13.93 8.62
CA ASN A 175 14.18 -15.36 8.45
C ASN A 175 13.40 -16.10 9.53
N PHE A 176 12.35 -16.80 9.11
CA PHE A 176 11.52 -17.63 9.99
C PHE A 176 11.93 -19.10 10.03
N LYS A 177 13.07 -19.49 9.43
CA LYS A 177 13.55 -20.87 9.49
C LYS A 177 13.70 -21.33 10.95
N GLY A 178 13.09 -22.47 11.29
CA GLY A 178 13.08 -23.03 12.64
C GLY A 178 12.00 -22.46 13.56
N GLN A 179 11.13 -21.57 13.07
CA GLN A 179 9.98 -21.06 13.82
C GLN A 179 8.73 -21.85 13.41
N SER A 180 7.98 -22.37 14.40
CA SER A 180 6.67 -22.98 14.16
C SER A 180 5.55 -21.94 14.09
N SER A 181 5.71 -20.82 14.81
CA SER A 181 4.79 -19.69 14.83
C SER A 181 5.53 -18.37 14.81
N VAL A 182 4.90 -17.35 14.20
CA VAL A 182 5.44 -16.01 14.07
C VAL A 182 4.47 -15.00 14.67
N SER A 183 4.97 -14.11 15.53
CA SER A 183 4.21 -12.98 16.08
C SER A 183 4.47 -11.76 15.22
N ILE A 184 3.44 -11.32 14.49
CA ILE A 184 3.51 -10.21 13.54
C ILE A 184 2.87 -8.98 14.17
N PRO A 185 3.56 -7.82 14.24
CA PRO A 185 2.96 -6.57 14.70
C PRO A 185 1.73 -6.20 13.88
N THR A 186 0.65 -5.80 14.55
CA THR A 186 -0.55 -5.29 13.90
C THR A 186 -0.22 -3.96 13.20
N VAL A 187 -0.72 -3.80 11.97
CA VAL A 187 -0.59 -2.56 11.19
C VAL A 187 -1.98 -2.12 10.76
N ALA A 188 -2.24 -0.81 10.82
CA ALA A 188 -3.51 -0.23 10.42
C ALA A 188 -3.31 0.93 9.45
N LEU A 189 -4.24 1.08 8.50
CA LEU A 189 -4.36 2.26 7.67
C LEU A 189 -5.38 3.21 8.33
N VAL A 190 -4.95 4.44 8.63
CA VAL A 190 -5.78 5.46 9.26
C VAL A 190 -6.09 6.54 8.23
N PHE A 191 -7.37 6.79 7.97
CA PHE A 191 -7.83 7.76 7.00
C PHE A 191 -8.29 9.05 7.68
N SER A 192 -8.21 10.18 6.99
CA SER A 192 -8.56 11.51 7.51
C SER A 192 -10.01 11.63 8.00
N GLY A 193 -10.92 10.81 7.47
CA GLY A 193 -12.31 10.69 7.94
C GLY A 193 -12.50 9.88 9.23
N GLY A 194 -11.42 9.49 9.92
CA GLY A 194 -11.45 8.72 11.16
C GLY A 194 -11.59 7.21 10.97
N ALA A 195 -11.76 6.73 9.73
CA ALA A 195 -11.78 5.31 9.44
C ALA A 195 -10.41 4.67 9.73
N VAL A 196 -10.42 3.56 10.46
CA VAL A 196 -9.23 2.76 10.77
C VAL A 196 -9.42 1.36 10.21
N VAL A 197 -8.54 0.96 9.30
CA VAL A 197 -8.55 -0.36 8.67
C VAL A 197 -7.38 -1.16 9.24
N ASN A 198 -7.66 -2.05 10.20
CA ASN A 198 -6.67 -2.96 10.76
C ASN A 198 -6.39 -4.08 9.77
N LEU A 199 -5.17 -4.16 9.25
CA LEU A 199 -4.82 -5.15 8.23
C LEU A 199 -4.75 -6.55 8.83
N ASP A 200 -5.25 -7.53 8.08
CA ASP A 200 -4.96 -8.93 8.34
C ASP A 200 -3.45 -9.18 8.20
N PRO A 201 -2.83 -10.11 8.95
CA PRO A 201 -1.40 -10.33 8.82
C PRO A 201 -0.96 -10.76 7.41
N ASN A 202 -1.84 -11.39 6.60
CA ASN A 202 -1.58 -11.69 5.19
C ASN A 202 -1.60 -10.44 4.28
N GLY A 203 -2.10 -9.32 4.80
CA GLY A 203 -1.99 -7.97 4.24
C GLY A 203 -0.86 -7.14 4.85
N VAL A 204 -0.25 -7.59 5.94
CA VAL A 204 0.96 -6.98 6.54
C VAL A 204 2.23 -7.60 5.96
N MET A 205 2.23 -8.92 5.79
CA MET A 205 3.38 -9.70 5.33
C MET A 205 3.13 -10.29 3.94
N LEU A 206 4.16 -10.28 3.10
CA LEU A 206 4.22 -11.00 1.84
C LEU A 206 5.45 -11.91 1.90
N ASP A 207 5.21 -13.22 1.88
CA ASP A 207 6.18 -14.25 2.28
C ASP A 207 6.80 -13.91 3.65
N ASN A 208 8.08 -13.56 3.68
CA ASN A 208 8.85 -13.27 4.88
C ASN A 208 9.22 -11.78 5.01
N CYS A 209 8.56 -10.90 4.25
CA CYS A 209 8.83 -9.47 4.21
C CYS A 209 7.60 -8.63 4.57
N LEU A 210 7.84 -7.46 5.15
CA LEU A 210 6.82 -6.42 5.27
C LEU A 210 6.33 -6.03 3.87
N ALA A 211 5.02 -6.09 3.64
CA ALA A 211 4.39 -5.85 2.36
C ALA A 211 4.19 -4.36 2.05
N PHE A 212 5.19 -3.53 2.39
CA PHE A 212 5.21 -2.09 2.14
C PHE A 212 6.55 -1.71 1.54
N ALA A 213 6.57 -0.65 0.74
CA ALA A 213 7.79 -0.10 0.19
C ALA A 213 7.77 1.43 0.16
N GLY A 214 8.95 2.02 0.36
CA GLY A 214 9.13 3.46 0.29
C GLY A 214 9.12 3.99 -1.14
N ASN A 215 8.60 5.20 -1.25
CA ASN A 215 8.76 6.09 -2.39
C ASN A 215 10.13 6.75 -2.40
N SER A 216 10.46 7.43 -3.51
CA SER A 216 11.75 8.11 -3.62
C SER A 216 11.80 9.37 -2.76
N ASP A 217 10.69 10.07 -2.55
CA ASP A 217 10.58 11.20 -1.63
C ASP A 217 9.17 11.31 -1.00
N ASP A 218 8.93 12.38 -0.25
CA ASP A 218 7.66 12.62 0.45
C ASP A 218 6.57 13.32 -0.37
N THR A 219 6.92 13.84 -1.55
CA THR A 219 5.98 14.48 -2.48
C THR A 219 5.24 13.46 -3.35
N GLU A 220 5.79 12.25 -3.47
CA GLU A 220 5.17 11.14 -4.18
C GLU A 220 3.95 10.59 -3.41
N LEU A 221 2.82 10.46 -4.12
CA LEU A 221 1.58 9.91 -3.56
C LEU A 221 1.76 8.48 -3.04
N GLY A 222 1.03 8.16 -1.96
CA GLY A 222 0.86 6.79 -1.50
C GLY A 222 -0.05 5.97 -2.40
N ILE A 223 0.18 4.67 -2.47
CA ILE A 223 -0.63 3.72 -3.26
C ILE A 223 -0.96 2.52 -2.39
N ILE A 224 -2.25 2.20 -2.24
CA ILE A 224 -2.67 0.98 -1.54
C ILE A 224 -2.53 -0.22 -2.49
N GLY A 225 -1.64 -1.14 -2.13
CA GLY A 225 -1.35 -2.35 -2.88
C GLY A 225 -2.42 -3.43 -2.74
N ASN A 226 -2.40 -4.41 -3.64
CA ASN A 226 -3.34 -5.52 -3.62
C ASN A 226 -3.21 -6.39 -2.37
N VAL A 227 -1.99 -6.58 -1.84
CA VAL A 227 -1.76 -7.36 -0.62
C VAL A 227 -2.51 -6.76 0.57
N GLN A 228 -2.52 -5.43 0.72
CA GLN A 228 -3.22 -4.75 1.82
C GLN A 228 -4.75 -4.81 1.71
N GLN A 229 -5.28 -5.18 0.54
CA GLN A 229 -6.72 -5.34 0.33
C GLN A 229 -7.19 -6.79 0.54
N ARG A 230 -6.29 -7.75 0.79
CA ARG A 230 -6.66 -9.14 1.08
C ARG A 230 -7.51 -9.21 2.35
N THR A 231 -8.46 -10.15 2.41
CA THR A 231 -9.41 -10.32 3.52
C THR A 231 -10.38 -9.13 3.74
N PHE A 232 -10.42 -8.20 2.78
CA PHE A 232 -11.37 -7.10 2.75
C PHE A 232 -12.25 -7.17 1.50
N GLU A 233 -13.54 -6.88 1.71
CA GLU A 233 -14.40 -6.41 0.66
C GLU A 233 -14.28 -4.89 0.58
N VAL A 234 -14.04 -4.38 -0.63
CA VAL A 234 -13.91 -2.94 -0.88
C VAL A 234 -15.12 -2.47 -1.68
N LEU A 235 -15.92 -1.60 -1.08
CA LEU A 235 -17.10 -1.01 -1.70
C LEU A 235 -16.76 0.38 -2.24
N TYR A 236 -17.08 0.62 -3.51
CA TYR A 236 -16.94 1.94 -4.13
C TYR A 236 -18.32 2.57 -4.31
N ASN A 237 -18.64 3.57 -3.48
CA ASN A 237 -19.84 4.38 -3.65
C ASN A 237 -19.49 5.60 -4.49
N VAL A 238 -19.63 5.48 -5.81
CA VAL A 238 -19.31 6.56 -6.76
C VAL A 238 -20.23 7.76 -6.57
N GLY A 239 -21.54 7.54 -6.41
CA GLY A 239 -22.51 8.63 -6.23
C GLY A 239 -22.34 9.40 -4.92
N GLY A 240 -21.79 8.76 -3.88
CA GLY A 240 -21.47 9.39 -2.60
C GLY A 240 -20.00 9.79 -2.44
N GLY A 241 -19.14 9.58 -3.45
CA GLY A 241 -17.71 9.88 -3.37
C GLY A 241 -16.95 9.15 -2.25
N ALA A 242 -17.39 7.93 -1.89
CA ALA A 242 -16.89 7.22 -0.71
C ALA A 242 -16.37 5.82 -1.04
N VAL A 243 -15.40 5.35 -0.26
CA VAL A 243 -14.89 3.97 -0.31
C VAL A 243 -15.07 3.34 1.07
N GLY A 244 -15.63 2.13 1.11
CA GLY A 244 -15.86 1.35 2.33
C GLY A 244 -15.00 0.10 2.36
N PHE A 245 -14.57 -0.31 3.56
CA PHE A 245 -13.80 -1.53 3.80
C PHE A 245 -14.54 -2.41 4.79
N ARG A 246 -14.76 -3.68 4.45
CA ARG A 246 -15.35 -4.68 5.34
C ARG A 246 -14.35 -5.83 5.53
N ALA A 247 -13.90 -6.05 6.76
CA ALA A 247 -12.98 -7.11 7.13
C ALA A 247 -13.63 -8.51 7.10
N GLY A 248 -12.79 -9.55 7.05
CA GLY A 248 -13.23 -10.95 7.11
C GLY A 248 -13.95 -11.41 5.85
N ALA A 249 -13.61 -10.80 4.72
CA ALA A 249 -14.17 -11.12 3.41
C ALA A 249 -13.07 -11.60 2.47
N CYS A 250 -13.21 -12.81 1.91
CA CYS A 250 -12.30 -13.48 0.96
C CYS A 250 -10.89 -13.77 1.52
#